data_AF-A0A7S2ACV6-F1
#
_entry.id   AF-A0A7S2ACV6-F1
#
_cell.length_a   1.000
_cell.length_b   1.000
_cell.length_c   1.000
_cell.angle_alpha   90.00
_cell.angle_beta   90.00
_cell.angle_gamma   90.00
#
_symmetry.space_group_name_H-M   'P 1'
#
loop_
_entity.id
_entity.type
_entity.pdbx_description
1 polymer ?
#
loop_
_entity_poly.entity_id
_entity_poly.type
_entity_poly.pdbx_seq_one_letter_code
_entity_poly.pdbx_strand_id
1 'polypeptide(L)'
;YGDITDAVTCDDSRARLGLSCAGWGGSRCLEHGAPAGHITEPELCKHSLEHLGIPSAGWGGSSCLGKDADCGSITERQTCVGSAEALGIVCGGWSEEGACLPLQGSTPCRSILDFHTCLGSRAQLG
;
A
#
# COMPACT_ATOMS: atom_id res chain seq x y z
N TYR A 1 -11.43 1.23 20.10
CA TYR A 1 -10.08 1.50 19.53
C TYR A 1 -10.10 2.66 18.53
N GLY A 2 -11.09 2.73 17.62
CA GLY A 2 -11.09 3.68 16.50
C GLY A 2 -11.25 5.18 16.78
N ASP A 3 -11.62 5.59 18.00
CA ASP A 3 -11.83 7.01 18.33
C ASP A 3 -10.56 7.72 18.85
N ILE A 4 -9.45 6.99 19.03
CA ILE A 4 -8.17 7.58 19.41
C ILE A 4 -7.45 8.05 18.14
N THR A 5 -7.44 9.36 17.94
CA THR A 5 -6.85 10.04 16.76
C THR A 5 -5.51 10.72 17.06
N ASP A 6 -4.86 10.37 18.17
CA ASP A 6 -3.58 10.93 18.62
C ASP A 6 -2.61 9.81 18.99
N ALA A 7 -1.38 9.89 18.50
CA ALA A 7 -0.36 8.86 18.65
C ALA A 7 0.04 8.64 20.12
N VAL A 8 0.25 9.73 20.88
CA VAL A 8 0.64 9.68 22.29
C VAL A 8 -0.45 8.96 23.11
N THR A 9 -1.71 9.29 22.83
CA THR A 9 -2.85 8.67 23.50
C THR A 9 -2.99 7.20 23.13
N CYS A 10 -2.67 6.81 21.89
CA CYS A 10 -2.66 5.41 21.47
C CYS A 10 -1.56 4.62 22.20
N ASP A 11 -0.35 5.16 22.27
CA ASP A 11 0.78 4.53 22.96
C ASP A 11 0.52 4.36 24.46
N ASP A 12 -0.10 5.36 25.08
CA ASP A 12 -0.48 5.34 26.50
C ASP A 12 -1.79 4.58 26.77
N SER A 13 -2.55 4.18 25.75
CA SER A 13 -3.91 3.66 25.90
C SER A 13 -3.97 2.41 26.78
N ARG A 14 -2.92 1.58 26.75
CA ARG A 14 -2.80 0.42 27.62
C ARG A 14 -2.67 0.81 29.10
N ALA A 15 -1.84 1.80 29.39
CA ALA A 15 -1.60 2.26 30.76
C ALA A 15 -2.78 3.09 31.32
N ARG A 16 -3.43 3.88 30.47
CA ARG A 16 -4.45 4.86 30.90
C ARG A 16 -5.88 4.35 30.79
N LEU A 17 -6.16 3.50 29.80
CA LEU A 17 -7.52 3.05 29.47
C LEU A 17 -7.68 1.53 29.59
N GLY A 18 -6.60 0.78 29.85
CA GLY A 18 -6.62 -0.68 29.89
C GLY A 18 -6.91 -1.33 28.52
N LEU A 19 -6.73 -0.58 27.43
CA LEU A 19 -7.00 -1.05 26.07
C LEU A 19 -5.76 -1.71 25.47
N SER A 20 -5.92 -2.87 24.82
CA SER A 20 -4.82 -3.58 24.17
C SER A 20 -4.87 -3.37 22.66
N CYS A 21 -4.07 -2.44 22.16
CA CYS A 21 -3.90 -2.15 20.74
C CYS A 21 -2.56 -2.69 20.20
N ALA A 22 -2.45 -2.81 18.88
CA ALA A 22 -1.19 -3.08 18.19
C ALA A 22 -0.27 -1.86 18.20
N GLY A 23 -0.84 -0.65 18.15
CA GLY A 23 -0.11 0.62 18.18
C GLY A 23 -0.71 1.65 17.23
N TRP A 24 -0.02 2.78 17.07
CA TRP A 24 -0.43 3.86 16.17
C TRP A 24 -0.27 3.46 14.70
N GLY A 25 -1.31 3.62 13.89
CA GLY A 25 -1.31 3.33 12.45
C GLY A 25 -1.12 4.57 11.56
N GLY A 26 -0.81 5.74 12.13
CA GLY A 26 -0.63 6.98 11.37
C GLY A 26 -1.83 7.92 11.38
N SER A 27 -3.04 7.39 11.50
CA SER A 27 -4.28 8.19 11.60
C SER A 27 -5.19 7.77 12.75
N ARG A 28 -4.99 6.55 13.27
CA ARG A 28 -5.76 5.98 14.36
C ARG A 28 -4.97 4.90 15.07
N CYS A 29 -5.41 4.57 16.27
CA CYS A 29 -4.92 3.41 16.99
C CYS A 29 -5.44 2.10 16.36
N LEU A 30 -4.54 1.15 16.10
CA LEU A 30 -4.86 -0.12 15.45
C LEU A 30 -5.03 -1.25 16.46
N GLU A 31 -5.97 -2.14 16.20
CA GLU A 31 -6.11 -3.39 16.96
C GLU A 31 -5.12 -4.45 16.47
N HIS A 32 -4.90 -5.48 17.29
CA HIS A 32 -4.07 -6.63 16.91
C HIS A 32 -4.67 -7.34 15.71
N GLY A 33 -3.86 -7.56 14.68
CA GLY A 33 -4.30 -8.18 13.42
C GLY A 33 -5.08 -7.24 12.50
N ALA A 34 -5.07 -5.92 12.74
CA ALA A 34 -5.63 -4.96 11.80
C ALA A 34 -5.01 -5.11 10.39
N PRO A 35 -5.78 -4.85 9.32
CA PRO A 35 -5.26 -4.94 7.97
C PRO A 35 -4.20 -3.86 7.71
N ALA A 36 -3.18 -4.19 6.91
CA ALA A 36 -2.09 -3.27 6.55
C ALA A 36 -2.61 -1.95 5.95
N GLY A 37 -3.72 -1.98 5.20
CA GLY A 37 -4.36 -0.78 4.64
C GLY A 37 -4.76 0.29 5.65
N HIS A 38 -4.82 -0.03 6.94
CA HIS A 38 -5.06 0.96 7.99
C HIS A 38 -3.80 1.72 8.43
N ILE A 39 -2.62 1.32 7.95
CA ILE A 39 -1.36 2.02 8.19
C ILE A 39 -1.22 3.10 7.10
N THR A 40 -1.33 4.36 7.51
CA THR A 40 -1.37 5.53 6.62
C THR A 40 -0.09 6.36 6.64
N GLU A 41 0.98 5.85 7.23
CA GLU A 41 2.31 6.49 7.22
C GLU A 41 3.35 5.58 6.54
N PRO A 42 4.17 6.11 5.62
CA PRO A 42 5.16 5.31 4.88
C PRO A 42 6.21 4.64 5.78
N GLU A 43 6.77 5.36 6.76
CA GLU A 43 7.79 4.80 7.66
C GLU A 43 7.22 3.72 8.57
N LEU A 44 5.98 3.89 9.06
CA LEU A 44 5.29 2.82 9.79
C LEU A 44 5.01 1.62 8.90
N CYS A 45 4.64 1.82 7.64
CA CYS A 45 4.40 0.74 6.69
C CYS A 45 5.66 -0.12 6.47
N LYS A 46 6.81 0.54 6.31
CA LYS A 46 8.12 -0.10 6.11
C LYS A 46 8.53 -0.99 7.28
N HIS A 47 8.16 -0.62 8.50
CA HIS A 47 8.47 -1.35 9.73
C HIS A 47 7.22 -1.96 10.40
N SER A 48 6.15 -2.17 9.63
CA SER A 48 4.81 -2.55 10.14
C SER A 48 4.80 -3.88 10.89
N LEU A 49 5.57 -4.86 10.41
CA LEU A 49 5.68 -6.15 11.08
C LEU A 49 6.41 -6.04 12.43
N GLU A 50 7.46 -5.21 12.50
CA GLU A 50 8.28 -5.04 13.69
C GLU A 50 7.55 -4.22 14.78
N HIS A 51 6.92 -3.11 14.39
CA HIS A 51 6.28 -2.21 15.35
C HIS A 51 4.84 -2.61 15.70
N LEU A 52 4.09 -3.14 14.74
CA LEU A 52 2.64 -3.38 14.89
C LEU A 52 2.26 -4.86 14.78
N GLY A 53 3.20 -5.73 14.40
CA GLY A 53 2.90 -7.14 14.13
C GLY A 53 2.02 -7.35 12.89
N ILE A 54 1.91 -6.34 12.02
CA ILE A 54 1.04 -6.37 10.84
C ILE A 54 1.91 -6.61 9.60
N PRO A 55 1.77 -7.74 8.89
CA PRO A 55 2.52 -7.97 7.66
C PRO A 55 2.00 -7.10 6.52
N SER A 56 2.91 -6.53 5.74
CA SER A 56 2.59 -5.74 4.55
C SER A 56 3.38 -6.16 3.32
N ALA A 57 2.88 -5.81 2.15
CA ALA A 57 3.56 -5.94 0.87
C ALA A 57 4.38 -4.69 0.49
N GLY A 58 4.27 -3.61 1.27
CA GLY A 58 4.94 -2.33 1.03
C GLY A 58 3.97 -1.15 0.94
N TRP A 59 4.51 0.03 0.60
CA TRP A 59 3.72 1.26 0.51
C TRP A 59 3.02 1.37 -0.84
N GLY A 60 1.72 1.67 -0.83
CA GLY A 60 0.89 1.80 -2.03
C GLY A 60 0.68 3.23 -2.52
N GLY A 61 1.20 4.24 -1.81
CA GLY A 61 1.02 5.66 -2.14
C GLY A 61 0.28 6.44 -1.05
N SER A 62 -0.87 5.93 -0.60
CA SER A 62 -1.68 6.54 0.48
C SER A 62 -1.77 5.70 1.74
N SER A 63 -1.51 4.40 1.62
CA SER A 63 -1.56 3.44 2.71
C SER A 63 -0.63 2.27 2.42
N CYS A 64 -0.36 1.50 3.46
CA CYS A 64 0.34 0.24 3.31
C CYS A 64 -0.52 -0.80 2.60
N LEU A 65 0.10 -1.68 1.84
CA LEU A 65 -0.56 -2.72 1.06
C LEU A 65 -0.54 -4.05 1.81
N GLY A 66 -1.66 -4.77 1.76
CA GLY A 66 -1.73 -6.16 2.21
C GLY A 66 -1.11 -7.12 1.20
N LYS A 67 -0.99 -8.40 1.57
CA LYS A 67 -0.42 -9.44 0.70
C LYS A 67 -1.24 -9.67 -0.58
N ASP A 68 -2.54 -9.43 -0.51
CA ASP A 68 -3.47 -9.63 -1.63
C ASP A 68 -3.69 -8.34 -2.44
N ALA A 69 -2.80 -7.35 -2.30
CA ALA A 69 -2.89 -6.10 -3.03
C ALA A 69 -2.73 -6.30 -4.54
N ASP A 70 -3.47 -5.50 -5.29
CA ASP A 70 -3.44 -5.46 -6.75
C ASP A 70 -3.03 -4.07 -7.26
N CYS A 71 -2.97 -3.92 -8.59
CA CYS A 71 -2.65 -2.63 -9.20
C CYS A 71 -3.64 -1.53 -8.81
N GLY A 72 -4.94 -1.85 -8.66
CA GLY A 72 -5.95 -0.87 -8.27
C GLY A 72 -5.75 -0.32 -6.85
N SER A 73 -5.00 -1.05 -6.02
CA SER A 73 -4.65 -0.64 -4.66
C SER A 73 -3.50 0.39 -4.63
N ILE A 74 -2.79 0.59 -5.74
CA ILE A 74 -1.68 1.56 -5.84
C ILE A 74 -2.22 2.92 -6.26
N THR A 75 -2.04 3.92 -5.39
CA THR A 75 -2.57 5.28 -5.55
C THR A 75 -1.49 6.31 -5.89
N GLU A 76 -0.24 5.88 -6.04
CA GLU A 76 0.88 6.74 -6.43
C GLU A 76 1.57 6.26 -7.70
N ARG A 77 1.80 7.20 -8.63
CA ARG A 77 2.43 6.93 -9.93
C ARG A 77 3.80 6.25 -9.81
N GLN A 78 4.69 6.78 -8.97
CA GLN A 78 6.05 6.25 -8.85
C GLN A 78 6.03 4.80 -8.35
N THR A 79 5.18 4.54 -7.34
CA THR A 79 4.94 3.19 -6.82
C THR A 79 4.36 2.26 -7.91
N CYS A 80 3.45 2.74 -8.75
CA CYS A 80 2.89 1.95 -9.85
C CYS A 80 3.95 1.57 -10.89
N VAL A 81 4.80 2.53 -11.29
CA VAL A 81 5.87 2.31 -12.28
C VAL A 81 6.90 1.31 -11.75
N GLY A 82 7.25 1.42 -10.46
CA GLY A 82 8.18 0.50 -9.79
C GLY A 82 7.55 -0.72 -9.14
N SER A 83 6.26 -0.98 -9.37
CA SER A 83 5.46 -1.96 -8.60
C SER A 83 6.03 -3.38 -8.63
N ALA A 84 6.59 -3.80 -9.76
CA ALA A 84 7.18 -5.13 -9.89
C ALA A 84 8.42 -5.31 -8.99
N GLU A 85 9.24 -4.27 -8.83
CA GLU A 85 10.44 -4.31 -7.98
C GLU A 85 10.10 -4.03 -6.51
N ALA A 86 9.28 -3.00 -6.27
CA ALA A 86 8.99 -2.52 -4.92
C ALA A 86 7.99 -3.41 -4.17
N LEU A 87 7.01 -4.00 -4.88
CA LEU A 87 5.87 -4.70 -4.29
C LEU A 87 5.73 -6.14 -4.79
N GLY A 88 6.49 -6.54 -5.83
CA GLY A 88 6.31 -7.82 -6.51
C GLY A 88 5.01 -7.92 -7.32
N ILE A 89 4.33 -6.79 -7.58
CA ILE A 89 3.06 -6.73 -8.31
C ILE A 89 3.35 -6.23 -9.73
N VAL A 90 2.97 -6.99 -10.76
CA VAL A 90 3.19 -6.58 -12.15
C VAL A 90 1.97 -5.82 -12.67
N CYS A 91 2.12 -4.51 -12.84
CA CYS A 91 1.07 -3.63 -13.37
C CYS A 91 1.33 -3.20 -14.82
N GLY A 92 0.26 -2.85 -15.52
CA GLY A 92 0.30 -2.38 -16.91
C GLY A 92 0.76 -0.94 -17.03
N GLY A 93 0.64 -0.16 -15.95
CA GLY A 93 1.17 1.19 -15.86
C GLY A 93 0.14 2.19 -15.31
N TRP A 94 0.53 3.46 -15.30
CA TRP A 94 -0.28 4.55 -14.76
C TRP A 94 -1.13 5.22 -15.86
N SER A 95 -2.41 5.41 -15.59
CA SER A 95 -3.37 6.01 -16.53
C SER A 95 -3.41 7.55 -16.44
N GLU A 96 -4.00 8.19 -17.45
CA GLU A 96 -4.22 9.65 -17.43
C GLU A 96 -5.21 10.08 -16.35
N GLU A 97 -6.14 9.19 -15.97
CA GLU A 97 -7.14 9.40 -14.92
C GLU A 97 -6.55 9.27 -13.51
N GLY A 98 -5.25 8.98 -13.37
CA GLY A 98 -4.59 8.90 -12.07
C GLY A 98 -4.76 7.56 -11.37
N ALA A 99 -4.82 6.46 -12.12
CA ALA A 99 -4.95 5.11 -11.56
C ALA A 99 -3.83 4.17 -12.06
N CYS A 100 -3.42 3.23 -11.22
CA CYS A 100 -2.52 2.14 -11.62
C CYS A 100 -3.34 0.98 -12.18
N LEU A 101 -3.11 0.65 -13.46
CA LEU A 101 -3.91 -0.32 -14.19
C LEU A 101 -3.25 -1.70 -14.22
N PRO A 102 -4.05 -2.79 -14.19
CA PRO A 102 -3.52 -4.12 -14.42
C PRO A 102 -3.03 -4.30 -15.86
N LEU A 103 -2.16 -5.29 -16.07
CA LEU A 103 -1.85 -5.81 -17.40
C LEU A 103 -3.09 -6.53 -17.97
N GLN A 104 -3.92 -5.82 -18.71
CA GLN A 104 -4.96 -6.44 -19.53
C GLN A 104 -4.57 -6.32 -21.01
N GLY A 105 -4.71 -7.41 -21.75
CA GLY A 105 -4.34 -7.52 -23.18
C GLY A 105 -5.08 -6.57 -24.14
N SER A 106 -5.86 -5.62 -23.63
CA SER A 106 -6.62 -4.63 -24.38
C SER A 106 -6.44 -3.19 -23.91
N THR A 107 -5.62 -2.90 -22.89
CA THR A 107 -5.30 -1.51 -22.54
C THR A 107 -4.33 -0.98 -23.59
N PRO A 108 -4.77 -0.12 -24.54
CA PRO A 108 -3.88 0.34 -25.58
C PRO A 108 -2.80 1.20 -24.91
N CYS A 109 -1.52 0.96 -25.21
CA CYS A 109 -0.38 1.69 -24.63
C CYS A 109 -0.53 3.22 -24.69
N ARG A 110 -1.34 3.73 -25.63
CA ARG A 110 -1.68 5.15 -25.76
C ARG A 110 -2.35 5.77 -24.53
N SER A 111 -2.98 4.95 -23.68
CA SER A 111 -3.68 5.37 -22.46
C SER A 111 -2.81 5.27 -21.22
N ILE A 112 -1.54 4.88 -21.37
CA ILE A 112 -0.57 4.74 -20.28
C ILE A 112 0.48 5.84 -20.47
N LEU A 113 0.67 6.66 -19.43
CA LEU A 113 1.61 7.78 -19.45
C LEU A 113 3.09 7.34 -19.43
N ASP A 114 3.35 6.07 -19.15
CA ASP A 114 4.69 5.47 -19.08
C ASP A 114 4.89 4.37 -20.14
N PHE A 115 5.51 4.77 -21.25
CA PHE A 115 5.69 3.93 -22.44
C PHE A 115 6.55 2.68 -22.19
N HIS A 116 7.44 2.70 -21.19
CA HIS A 116 8.34 1.59 -20.87
C HIS A 116 7.60 0.35 -20.32
N THR A 117 6.50 0.53 -19.59
CA THR A 117 5.75 -0.57 -18.98
C THR A 117 4.97 -1.38 -20.03
N CYS A 118 4.52 -0.74 -21.12
CA CYS A 118 3.72 -1.41 -22.14
C CYS A 118 4.54 -2.29 -23.11
N LEU A 119 5.82 -1.98 -23.33
CA LEU A 119 6.67 -2.75 -24.25
C LEU A 119 7.29 -4.01 -23.60
N GLY A 120 7.41 -4.06 -22.28
CA GLY A 120 7.97 -5.19 -21.55
C GLY A 120 7.20 -6.50 -21.75
N SER A 121 5.87 -6.43 -21.92
CA SER A 121 5.02 -7.61 -22.10
C SER A 121 5.08 -8.23 -23.51
N ARG A 122 5.57 -7.50 -24.53
CA ARG A 122 5.80 -8.07 -25.87
C ARG A 122 7.06 -8.94 -25.95
N ALA A 123 7.98 -8.82 -24.99
CA ALA A 123 9.24 -9.58 -24.98
C ALA A 123 9.15 -10.94 -24.24
N GLN A 124 8.06 -11.22 -23.52
CA GLN A 124 7.85 -12.50 -22.79
C GLN A 124 6.89 -13.48 -23.51
N LEU A 125 6.37 -13.11 -24.68
CA LEU A 125 5.53 -13.96 -25.53
C LEU A 125 6.21 -14.33 -26.87
N GLY A 126 7.54 -14.27 -26.91
CA GLY A 126 8.37 -14.71 -28.04
C GLY A 126 9.12 -15.99 -27.72
#